data_AF-A0A535Z9F5-F1
#
_entry.id   AF-A0A535Z9F5-F1
#
_cell.length_a   1.000
_cell.length_b   1.000
_cell.length_c   1.000
_cell.angle_alpha   90.00
_cell.angle_beta   90.00
_cell.angle_gamma   90.00
#
_symmetry.space_group_name_H-M   'P 1'
#
loop_
_entity.id
_entity.type
_entity.pdbx_description
1 polymer ?
#
loop_
_entity_poly.entity_id
_entity_poly.type
_entity_poly.pdbx_seq_one_letter_code
_entity_poly.pdbx_strand_id
1 'polypeptide(L)'
;MWHRRPSSALLAADAASLCHTRPPDLPLLGGDPARRRRPRDVRRVRGAQRAAPGALVVTRRRVLILGGGHAGVRCARELLAHRRPADELDITLVSRENVEVWHGLMPQIVSGVLQAQHVLIPLREILPGVTIYTREIESIDLSRRRAVLGGGGEGDQVEVEADYLVIALGSVTDLSRFPGLTEHALQTKTIGDFIHLRNHLIEMLEKASVTTDPAERQRLLTFVVAGAGYAGVEIASEANEFLRASLRAYPMLSPAEVRVIAVDILSRILPTFNDRLAQRVVDRMQRRGIELRLGIGLKEATGSAVTLSDGSRIETRSIIATVGIGTNPLLRHLPIELTRGRIPCDPFCRIEGFAGVYGVGDNAAVPDPTSGQPFGAMVMVAFGEGRQAARNILADIRGAPAQPCRPTRFGEVALLSRHYGVAQVRGLELHGRPAALVSRALFLSFMPSWRRRLALALHWMGTAILPDNLTPLPLGRSNLVVPMRFGAGEVIVREGEIGGRFYVITAGEVEVTQDVDGVPQPIRRLGPGAHFGELALLGDRHRTATVRAITHTSVLSIAQQDFAALVEHLPELQGALTQPRPETRLKPPE
;
A
#
# COMPACT_ATOMS: atom_id res chain seq x y z
N MET A 1 3.37 -14.06 67.46
CA MET A 1 4.58 -14.87 67.67
C MET A 1 5.08 -15.29 66.29
N TRP A 2 6.20 -14.86 65.72
CA TRP A 2 7.43 -14.24 66.19
C TRP A 2 7.89 -13.18 65.16
N HIS A 3 8.60 -12.18 65.67
CA HIS A 3 9.23 -11.06 64.96
C HIS A 3 10.26 -11.49 63.89
N ARG A 4 10.35 -10.70 62.81
CA ARG A 4 11.59 -10.03 62.38
C ARG A 4 11.30 -8.99 61.27
N ARG A 5 11.48 -7.71 61.61
CA ARG A 5 11.89 -6.65 60.67
C ARG A 5 13.39 -6.81 60.41
N PRO A 6 13.91 -6.37 59.24
CA PRO A 6 14.47 -5.01 59.10
C PRO A 6 14.15 -4.44 57.70
N SER A 7 14.48 -3.23 57.28
CA SER A 7 14.85 -1.94 57.89
C SER A 7 14.69 -0.91 56.77
N SER A 8 14.00 0.19 57.05
CA SER A 8 14.02 1.41 56.25
C SER A 8 15.35 2.12 56.44
N ALA A 9 16.25 2.03 55.46
CA ALA A 9 17.42 2.89 55.34
C ALA A 9 17.92 2.82 53.89
N LEU A 10 17.79 3.93 53.16
CA LEU A 10 18.65 4.44 52.07
C LEU A 10 17.85 5.38 51.16
N LEU A 11 17.47 6.52 51.72
CA LEU A 11 17.18 7.75 50.98
C LEU A 11 18.26 8.75 51.41
N ALA A 12 19.32 8.84 50.60
CA ALA A 12 20.26 9.95 50.46
C ALA A 12 21.58 9.38 49.87
N ALA A 13 21.74 9.50 48.56
CA ALA A 13 23.06 9.44 47.94
C ALA A 13 23.05 10.33 46.69
N ASP A 14 23.85 11.39 46.81
CA ASP A 14 24.23 12.44 45.89
C ASP A 14 24.15 12.19 44.38
N ALA A 15 23.51 13.14 43.70
CA ALA A 15 23.49 13.28 42.24
C ALA A 15 24.80 13.90 41.66
N ALA A 16 25.97 13.63 42.24
CA ALA A 16 27.21 14.35 41.89
C ALA A 16 28.48 13.48 41.67
N SER A 17 28.42 12.15 41.53
CA SER A 17 29.65 11.34 41.29
C SER A 17 29.65 10.36 40.11
N LEU A 18 28.67 10.42 39.18
CA LEU A 18 28.65 9.56 37.99
C LEU A 18 29.15 10.24 36.70
N CYS A 19 30.11 11.15 36.82
CA CYS A 19 30.95 11.59 35.71
C CYS A 19 32.36 11.04 35.94
N HIS A 20 32.82 10.15 35.05
CA HIS A 20 34.17 9.56 34.91
C HIS A 20 34.26 8.04 35.09
N THR A 21 33.62 7.29 34.19
CA THR A 21 34.13 5.97 33.80
C THR A 21 34.02 5.82 32.27
N ARG A 22 35.16 5.83 31.58
CA ARG A 22 35.23 5.45 30.16
C ARG A 22 34.98 3.94 30.06
N PRO A 23 34.13 3.47 29.12
CA PRO A 23 34.05 2.04 28.84
C PRO A 23 35.35 1.54 28.18
N PRO A 24 35.71 0.26 28.34
CA PRO A 24 36.94 -0.29 27.78
C PRO A 24 36.88 -0.37 26.26
N ASP A 25 37.99 -0.02 25.61
CA ASP A 25 38.18 -0.05 24.16
C ASP A 25 38.07 -1.49 23.61
N LEU A 26 36.95 -1.79 22.97
CA LEU A 26 36.80 -2.97 22.10
C LEU A 26 37.46 -2.65 20.74
N PRO A 27 38.35 -3.52 20.21
CA PRO A 27 39.03 -3.26 18.95
C PRO A 27 38.00 -3.31 17.81
N LEU A 28 37.66 -2.12 17.30
CA LEU A 28 36.98 -1.96 16.02
C LEU A 28 37.87 -2.62 14.95
N LEU A 29 37.34 -3.66 14.30
CA LEU A 29 37.92 -4.27 13.11
C LEU A 29 38.32 -3.16 12.12
N GLY A 30 39.63 -2.94 12.01
CA GLY A 30 40.24 -1.95 11.12
C GLY A 30 39.93 -2.27 9.67
N GLY A 31 38.91 -1.61 9.14
CA GLY A 31 38.70 -1.46 7.71
C GLY A 31 39.45 -0.22 7.23
N ASP A 32 40.44 -0.42 6.36
CA ASP A 32 41.19 0.63 5.68
C ASP A 32 40.26 1.75 5.13
N PRO A 33 40.38 3.02 5.60
CA PRO A 33 39.54 4.12 5.15
C PRO A 33 39.72 4.46 3.66
N ALA A 34 40.76 3.95 2.98
CA ALA A 34 40.99 4.16 1.56
C ALA A 34 40.04 3.40 0.61
N ARG A 35 39.17 2.51 1.12
CA ARG A 35 38.21 1.73 0.31
C ARG A 35 36.76 2.23 0.28
N ARG A 36 36.44 3.38 0.86
CA ARG A 36 35.11 4.00 0.70
C ARG A 36 34.96 4.59 -0.70
N ARG A 37 34.56 3.76 -1.67
CA ARG A 37 34.21 4.21 -3.03
C ARG A 37 33.00 5.16 -2.96
N ARG A 38 33.22 6.45 -3.18
CA ARG A 38 32.15 7.39 -3.52
C ARG A 38 31.60 7.03 -4.92
N PRO A 39 30.26 7.03 -5.13
CA PRO A 39 29.71 6.89 -6.48
C PRO A 39 30.23 8.01 -7.37
N ARG A 40 30.83 7.67 -8.52
CA ARG A 40 31.32 8.66 -9.51
C ARG A 40 30.20 9.23 -10.40
N ASP A 41 28.97 8.73 -10.25
CA ASP A 41 27.83 9.03 -11.12
C ASP A 41 27.02 10.27 -10.73
N VAL A 42 27.41 10.99 -9.67
CA VAL A 42 26.67 12.16 -9.18
C VAL A 42 27.23 13.43 -9.81
N ARG A 43 26.56 13.98 -10.83
CA ARG A 43 26.76 15.37 -11.23
C ARG A 43 26.00 16.28 -10.26
N ARG A 44 26.72 16.92 -9.33
CA ARG A 44 26.19 18.08 -8.60
C ARG A 44 26.22 19.30 -9.52
N VAL A 45 25.09 19.95 -9.74
CA VAL A 45 25.06 21.23 -10.43
C VAL A 45 25.46 22.33 -9.44
N ARG A 46 26.76 22.59 -9.29
CA ARG A 46 27.30 23.85 -8.75
C ARG A 46 28.76 24.04 -9.18
N GLY A 47 29.02 25.11 -9.95
CA GLY A 47 30.32 25.77 -10.12
C GLY A 47 31.43 24.98 -10.82
N ALA A 48 31.81 25.41 -12.02
CA ALA A 48 32.93 24.88 -12.78
C ALA A 48 34.26 24.96 -12.00
N GLN A 49 35.03 23.87 -11.94
CA GLN A 49 36.48 23.91 -11.75
C GLN A 49 37.18 22.67 -12.35
N ARG A 50 38.37 22.94 -12.88
CA ARG A 50 39.14 22.22 -13.90
C ARG A 50 39.56 20.78 -13.55
N ALA A 51 39.56 19.92 -14.57
CA ALA A 51 40.11 18.56 -14.53
C ALA A 51 41.65 18.56 -14.62
N ALA A 52 42.29 17.67 -13.87
CA ALA A 52 43.71 17.33 -14.01
C ALA A 52 43.88 16.13 -14.99
N PRO A 53 44.90 16.11 -15.86
CA PRO A 53 45.09 15.04 -16.85
C PRO A 53 45.90 13.88 -16.26
N GLY A 54 45.49 12.62 -16.52
CA GLY A 54 46.41 11.47 -16.37
C GLY A 54 45.89 10.15 -15.82
N ALA A 55 44.60 9.98 -15.50
CA ALA A 55 44.06 8.66 -15.19
C ALA A 55 43.32 8.09 -16.41
N LEU A 56 43.69 6.88 -16.87
CA LEU A 56 42.86 6.06 -17.75
C LEU A 56 41.47 5.96 -17.10
N VAL A 57 40.51 6.74 -17.59
CA VAL A 57 39.12 6.66 -17.16
C VAL A 57 38.57 5.39 -17.77
N VAL A 58 38.66 4.29 -17.03
CA VAL A 58 37.92 3.07 -17.34
C VAL A 58 36.44 3.42 -17.19
N THR A 59 35.77 3.73 -18.30
CA THR A 59 34.35 4.05 -18.35
C THR A 59 33.57 2.75 -18.14
N ARG A 60 33.26 2.45 -16.88
CA ARG A 60 32.38 1.33 -16.53
C ARG A 60 31.02 1.51 -17.19
N ARG A 61 30.45 0.43 -17.72
CA ARG A 61 29.11 0.42 -18.29
C ARG A 61 28.09 0.51 -17.17
N ARG A 62 27.21 1.50 -17.24
CA ARG A 62 26.23 1.83 -16.20
C ARG A 62 24.87 1.28 -16.55
N VAL A 63 24.27 0.53 -15.62
CA VAL A 63 22.88 0.06 -15.72
C VAL A 63 22.06 0.72 -14.63
N LEU A 64 21.03 1.48 -15.03
CA LEU A 64 20.09 2.13 -14.14
C LEU A 64 18.76 1.37 -14.12
N ILE A 65 18.34 0.91 -12.95
CA ILE A 65 17.09 0.20 -12.72
C ILE A 65 16.16 1.10 -11.90
N LEU A 66 15.00 1.42 -12.46
CA LEU A 66 13.97 2.25 -11.84
C LEU A 66 12.88 1.36 -11.26
N GLY A 67 12.93 1.14 -9.94
CA GLY A 67 11.97 0.34 -9.18
C GLY A 67 12.62 -0.79 -8.39
N GLY A 68 12.39 -0.82 -7.08
CA GLY A 68 12.83 -1.86 -6.15
C GLY A 68 11.85 -3.03 -5.97
N GLY A 69 10.89 -3.18 -6.88
CA GLY A 69 9.94 -4.30 -6.87
C GLY A 69 10.52 -5.59 -7.47
N HIS A 70 9.67 -6.61 -7.57
CA HIS A 70 10.04 -7.95 -8.05
C HIS A 70 10.83 -7.97 -9.37
N ALA A 71 10.39 -7.23 -10.39
CA ALA A 71 11.08 -7.23 -11.69
C ALA A 71 12.46 -6.56 -11.61
N GLY A 72 12.56 -5.37 -10.99
CA GLY A 72 13.81 -4.64 -10.85
C GLY A 72 14.84 -5.37 -9.99
N VAL A 73 14.41 -5.95 -8.86
CA VAL A 73 15.27 -6.78 -8.00
C VAL A 73 15.78 -8.02 -8.72
N ARG A 74 14.92 -8.71 -9.47
CA ARG A 74 15.36 -9.88 -10.25
C ARG A 74 16.32 -9.50 -11.37
N CYS A 75 16.10 -8.37 -12.03
CA CYS A 75 17.05 -7.82 -13.01
C CYS A 75 18.41 -7.57 -12.35
N ALA A 76 18.46 -6.84 -11.25
CA ALA A 76 19.70 -6.54 -10.53
C ALA A 76 20.44 -7.81 -10.09
N ARG A 77 19.71 -8.79 -9.53
CA ARG A 77 20.30 -10.08 -9.09
C ARG A 77 20.86 -10.89 -10.24
N GLU A 78 20.15 -10.95 -11.37
CA GLU A 78 20.60 -11.71 -12.53
C GLU A 78 21.87 -11.07 -13.13
N LEU A 79 21.93 -9.73 -13.20
CA LEU A 79 23.13 -8.99 -13.58
C LEU A 79 24.30 -9.28 -12.64
N LEU A 80 24.09 -9.22 -11.32
CA LEU A 80 25.13 -9.55 -10.35
C LEU A 80 25.65 -10.98 -10.48
N ALA A 81 24.76 -11.94 -10.71
CA ALA A 81 25.10 -13.36 -10.79
C ALA A 81 25.85 -13.72 -12.07
N HIS A 82 25.61 -13.00 -13.18
CA HIS A 82 26.14 -13.37 -14.50
C HIS A 82 27.11 -12.34 -15.09
N ARG A 83 27.37 -11.22 -14.41
CA ARG A 83 28.44 -10.28 -14.82
C ARG A 83 29.80 -10.93 -14.67
N ARG A 84 30.66 -10.67 -15.64
CA ARG A 84 32.08 -11.01 -15.67
C ARG A 84 32.88 -9.75 -15.29
N PRO A 85 34.08 -9.89 -14.71
CA PRO A 85 34.95 -8.73 -14.46
C PRO A 85 35.18 -7.87 -15.71
N ALA A 86 35.32 -8.51 -16.88
CA ALA A 86 35.50 -7.85 -18.17
C ALA A 86 34.27 -7.10 -18.70
N ASP A 87 33.07 -7.31 -18.12
CA ASP A 87 31.90 -6.52 -18.52
C ASP A 87 31.96 -5.09 -17.96
N GLU A 88 32.80 -4.85 -16.94
CA GLU A 88 33.01 -3.56 -16.28
C GLU A 88 31.70 -2.88 -15.86
N LEU A 89 30.79 -3.65 -15.26
CA LEU A 89 29.42 -3.24 -15.00
C LEU A 89 29.23 -2.57 -13.63
N ASP A 90 28.71 -1.34 -13.63
CA ASP A 90 28.15 -0.67 -12.46
C ASP A 90 26.63 -0.69 -12.51
N ILE A 91 26.00 -1.17 -11.44
CA ILE A 91 24.55 -1.35 -11.34
C ILE A 91 24.02 -0.38 -10.30
N THR A 92 23.04 0.42 -10.70
CA THR A 92 22.33 1.37 -9.86
C THR A 92 20.85 1.02 -9.84
N LEU A 93 20.26 0.95 -8.65
CA LEU A 93 18.83 0.75 -8.45
C LEU A 93 18.26 1.94 -7.68
N VAL A 94 17.20 2.52 -8.22
CA VAL A 94 16.45 3.61 -7.60
C VAL A 94 15.10 3.08 -7.15
N SER A 95 14.74 3.33 -5.91
CA SER A 95 13.44 2.96 -5.36
C SER A 95 13.03 3.99 -4.31
N ARG A 96 11.73 4.25 -4.17
CA ARG A 96 11.22 5.11 -3.09
C ARG A 96 11.56 4.53 -1.72
N GLU A 97 11.56 3.20 -1.61
CA GLU A 97 11.77 2.47 -0.37
C GLU A 97 12.93 1.49 -0.51
N ASN A 98 13.67 1.28 0.59
CA ASN A 98 14.79 0.33 0.65
C ASN A 98 14.31 -1.13 0.90
N VAL A 99 13.17 -1.52 0.36
CA VAL A 99 12.58 -2.85 0.57
C VAL A 99 11.93 -3.38 -0.70
N GLU A 100 12.06 -4.68 -0.94
CA GLU A 100 11.17 -5.47 -1.80
C GLU A 100 10.01 -5.99 -0.94
N VAL A 101 8.78 -5.81 -1.41
CA VAL A 101 7.56 -6.21 -0.70
C VAL A 101 6.96 -7.46 -1.34
N TRP A 102 6.65 -8.48 -0.53
CA TRP A 102 6.05 -9.75 -0.96
C TRP A 102 4.53 -9.73 -0.89
N HIS A 103 3.91 -9.14 -1.93
CA HIS A 103 2.48 -8.88 -1.98
C HIS A 103 1.59 -10.12 -1.77
N GLY A 104 1.97 -11.27 -2.33
CA GLY A 104 1.21 -12.53 -2.18
C GLY A 104 1.17 -13.12 -0.76
N LEU A 105 1.90 -12.54 0.20
CA LEU A 105 1.85 -12.91 1.61
C LEU A 105 1.14 -11.86 2.48
N MET A 106 0.84 -10.69 1.92
CA MET A 106 0.24 -9.59 2.68
C MET A 106 -1.17 -9.88 3.22
N PRO A 107 -2.06 -10.65 2.55
CA PRO A 107 -3.37 -11.00 3.13
C PRO A 107 -3.29 -11.64 4.52
N GLN A 108 -2.24 -12.39 4.83
CA GLN A 108 -2.03 -12.99 6.16
C GLN A 108 -1.67 -11.97 7.25
N ILE A 109 -1.39 -10.72 6.90
CA ILE A 109 -1.24 -9.63 7.88
C ILE A 109 -2.61 -9.28 8.48
N VAL A 110 -3.70 -9.36 7.70
CA VAL A 110 -5.06 -9.08 8.18
C VAL A 110 -5.46 -10.02 9.30
N SER A 111 -5.19 -11.32 9.14
CA SER A 111 -5.49 -12.34 10.15
C SER A 111 -4.47 -12.43 11.28
N GLY A 112 -3.36 -11.70 11.20
CA GLY A 112 -2.26 -11.78 12.18
C GLY A 112 -1.39 -13.04 12.06
N VAL A 113 -1.62 -13.88 11.04
CA VAL A 113 -0.77 -15.05 10.75
C VAL A 113 0.65 -14.60 10.38
N LEU A 114 0.81 -13.46 9.70
CA LEU A 114 2.10 -12.86 9.41
C LEU A 114 2.21 -11.46 9.97
N GLN A 115 3.41 -11.12 10.44
CA GLN A 115 3.81 -9.77 10.78
C GLN A 115 4.42 -9.06 9.56
N ALA A 116 4.31 -7.74 9.51
CA ALA A 116 4.83 -6.91 8.41
C ALA A 116 6.31 -7.19 8.07
N GLN A 117 7.14 -7.45 9.08
CA GLN A 117 8.57 -7.74 8.89
C GLN A 117 8.85 -8.99 8.04
N HIS A 118 7.92 -9.95 7.99
CA HIS A 118 8.09 -11.18 7.22
C HIS A 118 7.92 -10.97 5.70
N VAL A 119 7.21 -9.93 5.29
CA VAL A 119 6.99 -9.62 3.86
C VAL A 119 7.94 -8.56 3.33
N LEU A 120 8.79 -7.98 4.19
CA LEU A 120 9.75 -6.92 3.87
C LEU A 120 11.17 -7.46 3.72
N ILE A 121 11.76 -7.22 2.55
CA ILE A 121 13.13 -7.66 2.25
C ILE A 121 14.01 -6.46 1.91
N PRO A 122 14.94 -6.05 2.79
CA PRO A 122 15.82 -4.91 2.56
C PRO A 122 16.67 -5.09 1.31
N LEU A 123 16.59 -4.13 0.38
CA LEU A 123 17.30 -4.20 -0.89
C LEU A 123 18.82 -4.30 -0.70
N ARG A 124 19.35 -3.54 0.27
CA ARG A 124 20.78 -3.55 0.64
C ARG A 124 21.28 -4.91 1.14
N GLU A 125 20.41 -5.75 1.72
CA GLU A 125 20.78 -7.10 2.15
C GLU A 125 20.89 -8.05 0.95
N ILE A 126 19.95 -7.93 0.00
CA ILE A 126 19.82 -8.89 -1.10
C ILE A 126 20.55 -8.50 -2.39
N LEU A 127 21.06 -7.28 -2.47
CA LEU A 127 21.80 -6.73 -3.62
C LEU A 127 23.19 -6.21 -3.21
N PRO A 128 24.09 -7.07 -2.70
CA PRO A 128 25.43 -6.64 -2.33
C PRO A 128 26.19 -6.12 -3.57
N GLY A 129 26.77 -4.93 -3.45
CA GLY A 129 27.54 -4.29 -4.52
C GLY A 129 26.72 -3.54 -5.58
N VAL A 130 25.41 -3.38 -5.39
CA VAL A 130 24.56 -2.48 -6.18
C VAL A 130 24.45 -1.13 -5.47
N THR A 131 24.56 -0.04 -6.22
CA THR A 131 24.31 1.31 -5.71
C THR A 131 22.81 1.51 -5.57
N ILE A 132 22.32 1.74 -4.34
CA ILE A 132 20.88 1.92 -4.07
C ILE A 132 20.60 3.37 -3.67
N TYR A 133 19.78 4.04 -4.48
CA TYR A 133 19.18 5.34 -4.16
C TYR A 133 17.77 5.13 -3.60
N THR A 134 17.56 5.56 -2.36
CA THR A 134 16.25 5.57 -1.72
C THR A 134 15.62 6.94 -1.91
N ARG A 135 15.06 7.19 -3.09
CA ARG A 135 14.52 8.48 -3.53
C ARG A 135 13.33 8.27 -4.45
N GLU A 136 12.43 9.25 -4.47
CA GLU A 136 11.38 9.33 -5.48
C GLU A 136 11.99 9.69 -6.84
N ILE A 137 11.40 9.14 -7.91
CA ILE A 137 11.78 9.44 -9.29
C ILE A 137 10.80 10.50 -9.76
N GLU A 138 11.31 11.65 -10.18
CA GLU A 138 10.48 12.78 -10.61
C GLU A 138 10.24 12.77 -12.12
N SER A 139 11.27 12.38 -12.88
CA SER A 139 11.18 12.32 -14.34
C SER A 139 12.15 11.31 -14.94
N ILE A 140 11.84 10.87 -16.17
CA ILE A 140 12.61 9.88 -16.93
C ILE A 140 12.78 10.41 -18.35
N ASP A 141 14.03 10.45 -18.81
CA ASP A 141 14.42 10.84 -20.17
C ASP A 141 14.97 9.61 -20.89
N LEU A 142 14.16 9.06 -21.80
CA LEU A 142 14.48 7.81 -22.51
C LEU A 142 15.61 7.99 -23.52
N SER A 143 15.66 9.14 -24.19
CA SER A 143 16.68 9.45 -25.21
C SER A 143 18.07 9.54 -24.60
N ARG A 144 18.19 10.12 -23.40
CA ARG A 144 19.45 10.22 -22.66
C ARG A 144 19.69 9.07 -21.67
N ARG A 145 18.73 8.15 -21.50
CA ARG A 145 18.75 7.08 -20.49
C ARG A 145 19.05 7.64 -19.09
N ARG A 146 18.29 8.66 -18.72
CA ARG A 146 18.49 9.46 -17.52
C ARG A 146 17.24 9.49 -16.64
N ALA A 147 17.44 9.52 -15.33
CA ALA A 147 16.37 9.79 -14.36
C ALA A 147 16.75 10.95 -13.45
N VAL A 148 15.75 11.77 -13.11
CA VAL A 148 15.86 12.83 -12.10
C VAL A 148 15.24 12.34 -10.80
N LEU A 149 16.01 12.39 -9.73
CA LEU A 149 15.64 11.90 -8.40
C LEU A 149 15.39 13.07 -7.46
N GLY A 150 14.31 12.98 -6.68
CA GLY A 150 13.94 14.02 -5.73
C GLY A 150 14.97 14.24 -4.64
N GLY A 151 15.02 15.48 -4.11
CA GLY A 151 16.02 15.95 -3.16
C GLY A 151 16.08 15.21 -1.82
N GLY A 152 14.98 14.56 -1.42
CA GLY A 152 14.84 13.92 -0.12
C GLY A 152 14.75 14.95 1.02
N GLY A 153 13.76 15.84 0.96
CA GLY A 153 13.63 17.00 1.86
C GLY A 153 14.29 18.25 1.26
N GLU A 154 14.96 19.07 2.08
CA GLU A 154 15.74 20.26 1.66
C GLU A 154 17.07 19.91 0.95
N GLY A 155 17.06 18.92 0.06
CA GLY A 155 18.24 18.44 -0.66
C GLY A 155 18.20 18.77 -2.15
N ASP A 156 19.37 18.81 -2.78
CA ASP A 156 19.49 18.97 -4.24
C ASP A 156 18.90 17.76 -4.99
N GLN A 157 18.27 18.04 -6.13
CA GLN A 157 17.91 17.03 -7.13
C GLN A 157 19.17 16.28 -7.58
N VAL A 158 19.03 14.98 -7.79
CA VAL A 158 20.13 14.13 -8.26
C VAL A 158 19.75 13.58 -9.63
N GLU A 159 20.55 13.89 -10.64
CA GLU A 159 20.43 13.28 -11.96
C GLU A 159 21.34 12.06 -12.05
N VAL A 160 20.80 10.96 -12.59
CA VAL A 160 21.56 9.73 -12.85
C VAL A 160 21.40 9.34 -14.31
N GLU A 161 22.51 9.30 -15.03
CA GLU A 161 22.61 8.86 -16.42
C GLU A 161 23.22 7.46 -16.52
N ALA A 162 22.79 6.67 -17.50
CA ALA A 162 23.28 5.32 -17.71
C ALA A 162 23.37 4.93 -19.19
N ASP A 163 24.10 3.85 -19.46
CA ASP A 163 24.20 3.26 -20.79
C ASP A 163 23.01 2.32 -21.07
N TYR A 164 22.44 1.74 -20.01
CA TYR A 164 21.24 0.93 -20.04
C TYR A 164 20.24 1.40 -19.00
N LEU A 165 18.96 1.44 -19.38
CA LEU A 165 17.86 1.86 -18.50
C LEU A 165 16.79 0.76 -18.43
N VAL A 166 16.39 0.37 -17.22
CA VAL A 166 15.33 -0.60 -16.97
C VAL A 166 14.20 0.07 -16.20
N ILE A 167 13.01 0.14 -16.79
CA ILE A 167 11.80 0.70 -16.19
C ILE A 167 10.98 -0.43 -15.56
N ALA A 168 10.99 -0.49 -14.22
CA ALA A 168 10.37 -1.52 -13.39
C ALA A 168 9.50 -0.89 -12.27
N LEU A 169 8.78 0.17 -12.61
CA LEU A 169 7.97 1.00 -11.71
C LEU A 169 6.69 0.31 -11.21
N GLY A 170 6.30 -0.80 -11.84
CA GLY A 170 5.10 -1.55 -11.49
C GLY A 170 3.79 -0.79 -11.73
N SER A 171 2.74 -1.21 -11.02
CA SER A 171 1.39 -0.65 -11.11
C SER A 171 1.01 0.11 -9.83
N VAL A 172 0.15 1.11 -9.97
CA VAL A 172 -0.47 1.85 -8.85
C VAL A 172 -1.94 1.46 -8.69
N THR A 173 -2.58 1.98 -7.65
CA THR A 173 -4.03 1.86 -7.47
C THR A 173 -4.70 3.12 -8.06
N ASP A 174 -5.59 2.94 -9.03
CA ASP A 174 -6.40 3.98 -9.66
C ASP A 174 -7.89 3.64 -9.48
N LEU A 175 -8.51 4.30 -8.50
CA LEU A 175 -9.93 4.17 -8.19
C LEU A 175 -10.77 5.27 -8.84
N SER A 176 -10.18 6.17 -9.64
CA SER A 176 -10.89 7.30 -10.25
C SER A 176 -12.06 6.88 -11.15
N ARG A 177 -12.02 5.63 -11.65
CA ARG A 177 -13.08 5.03 -12.47
C ARG A 177 -14.34 4.67 -11.68
N PHE A 178 -14.27 4.67 -10.36
CA PHE A 178 -15.37 4.29 -9.47
C PHE A 178 -15.66 5.43 -8.49
N PRO A 179 -16.66 6.29 -8.78
CA PRO A 179 -17.01 7.42 -7.93
C PRO A 179 -17.17 7.01 -6.46
N GLY A 180 -16.52 7.74 -5.55
CA GLY A 180 -16.59 7.52 -4.10
C GLY A 180 -15.68 6.42 -3.55
N LEU A 181 -15.10 5.53 -4.38
CA LEU A 181 -14.18 4.51 -3.87
C LEU A 181 -12.86 5.11 -3.40
N THR A 182 -12.38 6.17 -4.05
CA THR A 182 -11.13 6.85 -3.63
C THR A 182 -11.24 7.38 -2.20
N GLU A 183 -12.42 7.87 -1.82
CA GLU A 183 -12.70 8.51 -0.54
C GLU A 183 -13.13 7.52 0.55
N HIS A 184 -13.85 6.46 0.17
CA HIS A 184 -14.52 5.58 1.14
C HIS A 184 -13.94 4.16 1.20
N ALA A 185 -13.11 3.74 0.24
CA ALA A 185 -12.54 2.40 0.25
C ALA A 185 -11.17 2.32 0.95
N LEU A 186 -11.01 1.24 1.70
CA LEU A 186 -9.74 0.77 2.25
C LEU A 186 -8.94 0.16 1.11
N GLN A 187 -7.85 0.80 0.72
CA GLN A 187 -6.91 0.22 -0.24
C GLN A 187 -6.20 -0.99 0.38
N THR A 188 -5.57 -1.82 -0.45
CA THR A 188 -4.83 -3.03 -0.02
C THR A 188 -3.55 -3.23 -0.82
N LYS A 189 -2.78 -2.16 -1.05
CA LYS A 189 -1.55 -2.18 -1.86
C LYS A 189 -0.29 -2.15 -1.00
N THR A 190 -0.26 -1.32 0.03
CA THR A 190 0.91 -1.09 0.89
C THR A 190 0.79 -1.85 2.21
N ILE A 191 1.89 -2.02 2.95
CA ILE A 191 1.81 -2.65 4.29
C ILE A 191 0.94 -1.82 5.24
N GLY A 192 1.04 -0.50 5.15
CA GLY A 192 0.19 0.42 5.93
C GLY A 192 -1.28 0.17 5.67
N ASP A 193 -1.65 -0.17 4.44
CA ASP A 193 -3.01 -0.51 4.06
C ASP A 193 -3.53 -1.76 4.78
N PHE A 194 -2.74 -2.84 4.84
CA PHE A 194 -3.16 -4.08 5.51
C PHE A 194 -3.23 -3.92 7.04
N ILE A 195 -2.34 -3.13 7.63
CA ILE A 195 -2.42 -2.80 9.06
C ILE A 195 -3.67 -1.96 9.34
N HIS A 196 -3.94 -0.97 8.49
CA HIS A 196 -5.14 -0.16 8.61
C HIS A 196 -6.41 -0.99 8.43
N LEU A 197 -6.45 -1.89 7.44
CA LEU A 197 -7.56 -2.81 7.23
C LEU A 197 -7.81 -3.65 8.49
N ARG A 198 -6.78 -4.26 9.07
CA ARG A 198 -6.92 -5.05 10.31
C ARG A 198 -7.49 -4.21 11.45
N ASN A 199 -6.97 -3.01 11.67
CA ASN A 199 -7.46 -2.12 12.73
C ASN A 199 -8.91 -1.70 12.47
N HIS A 200 -9.28 -1.40 11.21
CA HIS A 200 -10.65 -1.08 10.81
C HIS A 200 -11.60 -2.24 11.11
N LEU A 201 -11.22 -3.48 10.81
CA LEU A 201 -12.04 -4.66 11.14
C LEU A 201 -12.33 -4.76 12.64
N ILE A 202 -11.32 -4.54 13.49
CA ILE A 202 -11.48 -4.50 14.95
C ILE A 202 -12.40 -3.34 15.36
N GLU A 203 -12.15 -2.15 14.84
CA GLU A 203 -12.94 -0.94 15.13
C GLU A 203 -14.43 -1.13 14.79
N MET A 204 -14.74 -1.84 13.71
CA MET A 204 -16.13 -2.16 13.36
C MET A 204 -16.78 -3.10 14.37
N LEU A 205 -16.05 -4.10 14.89
CA LEU A 205 -16.56 -4.98 15.95
C LEU A 205 -16.77 -4.21 17.25
N GLU A 206 -15.83 -3.35 17.64
CA GLU A 206 -15.95 -2.48 18.82
C GLU A 206 -17.21 -1.60 18.73
N LYS A 207 -17.37 -0.88 17.61
CA LYS A 207 -18.54 -0.02 17.37
C LYS A 207 -19.85 -0.81 17.36
N ALA A 208 -19.88 -1.94 16.66
CA ALA A 208 -21.08 -2.77 16.55
C ALA A 208 -21.52 -3.33 17.92
N SER A 209 -20.57 -3.63 18.81
CA SER A 209 -20.85 -4.22 20.12
C SER A 209 -21.67 -3.32 21.04
N VAL A 210 -21.55 -1.99 20.87
CA VAL A 210 -22.25 -0.96 21.66
C VAL A 210 -23.37 -0.25 20.89
N THR A 211 -23.51 -0.51 19.60
CA THR A 211 -24.55 0.13 18.76
C THR A 211 -25.91 -0.51 19.02
N THR A 212 -26.91 0.32 19.32
CA THR A 212 -28.29 -0.10 19.60
C THR A 212 -29.20 -0.07 18.38
N ASP A 213 -28.93 0.80 17.40
CA ASP A 213 -29.66 0.82 16.11
C ASP A 213 -29.35 -0.46 15.30
N PRO A 214 -30.34 -1.33 15.05
CA PRO A 214 -30.13 -2.57 14.29
C PRO A 214 -29.63 -2.32 12.87
N ALA A 215 -30.07 -1.23 12.21
CA ALA A 215 -29.69 -0.94 10.84
C ALA A 215 -28.21 -0.55 10.78
N GLU A 216 -27.78 0.41 11.60
CA GLU A 216 -26.38 0.81 11.68
C GLU A 216 -25.46 -0.33 12.15
N ARG A 217 -25.90 -1.12 13.12
CA ARG A 217 -25.18 -2.31 13.58
C ARG A 217 -24.93 -3.30 12.43
N GLN A 218 -25.94 -3.53 11.58
CA GLN A 218 -25.77 -4.39 10.40
C GLN A 218 -24.81 -3.78 9.37
N ARG A 219 -24.77 -2.44 9.19
CA ARG A 219 -23.80 -1.77 8.30
C ARG A 219 -22.37 -1.92 8.80
N LEU A 220 -22.15 -1.80 10.11
CA LEU A 220 -20.84 -1.99 10.74
C LEU A 220 -20.34 -3.44 10.56
N LEU A 221 -21.25 -4.42 10.59
CA LEU A 221 -20.93 -5.85 10.46
C LEU A 221 -20.99 -6.39 9.02
N THR A 222 -21.20 -5.53 8.03
CA THR A 222 -21.17 -5.89 6.61
C THR A 222 -19.89 -5.37 5.97
N PHE A 223 -19.09 -6.25 5.37
CA PHE A 223 -17.80 -5.94 4.77
C PHE A 223 -17.82 -6.28 3.28
N VAL A 224 -17.63 -5.28 2.42
CA VAL A 224 -17.66 -5.45 0.96
C VAL A 224 -16.24 -5.44 0.40
N VAL A 225 -15.83 -6.53 -0.22
CA VAL A 225 -14.57 -6.66 -0.96
C VAL A 225 -14.86 -6.38 -2.43
N ALA A 226 -14.37 -5.25 -2.92
CA ALA A 226 -14.44 -4.87 -4.33
C ALA A 226 -13.33 -5.59 -5.09
N GLY A 227 -13.71 -6.57 -5.89
CA GLY A 227 -12.84 -7.49 -6.64
C GLY A 227 -12.80 -8.89 -6.02
N ALA A 228 -12.89 -9.91 -6.88
CA ALA A 228 -12.78 -11.34 -6.56
C ALA A 228 -11.74 -12.04 -7.46
N GLY A 229 -10.72 -11.28 -7.90
CA GLY A 229 -9.45 -11.83 -8.37
C GLY A 229 -8.64 -12.46 -7.23
N TYR A 230 -7.36 -12.74 -7.47
CA TYR A 230 -6.47 -13.37 -6.46
C TYR A 230 -6.47 -12.64 -5.13
N ALA A 231 -6.11 -11.35 -5.14
CA ALA A 231 -6.04 -10.55 -3.91
C ALA A 231 -7.40 -10.46 -3.21
N GLY A 232 -8.48 -10.23 -3.96
CA GLY A 232 -9.84 -10.16 -3.42
C GLY A 232 -10.27 -11.44 -2.71
N VAL A 233 -10.02 -12.60 -3.32
CA VAL A 233 -10.35 -13.91 -2.74
C VAL A 233 -9.52 -14.21 -1.49
N GLU A 234 -8.22 -13.92 -1.50
CA GLU A 234 -7.35 -14.11 -0.34
C GLU A 234 -7.73 -13.16 0.81
N ILE A 235 -7.95 -11.87 0.52
CA ILE A 235 -8.32 -10.86 1.52
C ILE A 235 -9.71 -11.14 2.11
N ALA A 236 -10.71 -11.48 1.28
CA ALA A 236 -12.04 -11.84 1.77
C ALA A 236 -11.98 -13.07 2.70
N SER A 237 -11.16 -14.05 2.35
CA SER A 237 -11.00 -15.27 3.15
C SER A 237 -10.29 -15.00 4.47
N GLU A 238 -9.15 -14.29 4.45
CA GLU A 238 -8.39 -13.94 5.66
C GLU A 238 -9.17 -12.99 6.57
N ALA A 239 -9.89 -12.00 6.02
CA ALA A 239 -10.75 -11.10 6.79
C ALA A 239 -11.92 -11.85 7.45
N ASN A 240 -12.59 -12.75 6.73
CA ASN A 240 -13.68 -13.56 7.29
C ASN A 240 -13.20 -14.49 8.40
N GLU A 241 -12.03 -15.13 8.24
CA GLU A 241 -11.42 -15.95 9.30
C GLU A 241 -11.07 -15.08 10.52
N PHE A 242 -10.47 -13.91 10.31
CA PHE A 242 -10.14 -12.97 11.39
C PHE A 242 -11.35 -12.48 12.17
N LEU A 243 -12.38 -11.99 11.47
CA LEU A 243 -13.62 -11.50 12.08
C LEU A 243 -14.27 -12.60 12.91
N ARG A 244 -14.45 -13.80 12.34
CA ARG A 244 -15.10 -14.92 13.03
C ARG A 244 -14.30 -15.44 14.21
N ALA A 245 -12.97 -15.43 14.13
CA ALA A 245 -12.11 -15.77 15.27
C ALA A 245 -12.21 -14.73 16.39
N SER A 246 -12.31 -13.44 16.03
CA SER A 246 -12.37 -12.31 16.96
C SER A 246 -13.67 -12.28 17.77
N LEU A 247 -14.79 -12.78 17.22
CA LEU A 247 -16.09 -12.78 17.90
C LEU A 247 -16.10 -13.47 19.27
N ARG A 248 -15.14 -14.34 19.57
CA ARG A 248 -15.00 -14.93 20.92
C ARG A 248 -14.75 -13.87 22.00
N ALA A 249 -14.19 -12.72 21.64
CA ALA A 249 -13.97 -11.58 22.53
C ALA A 249 -15.17 -10.62 22.59
N TYR A 250 -16.18 -10.79 21.72
CA TYR A 250 -17.35 -9.92 21.61
C TYR A 250 -18.64 -10.69 21.91
N PRO A 251 -18.96 -10.95 23.20
CA PRO A 251 -20.12 -11.76 23.58
C PRO A 251 -21.46 -11.18 23.14
N MET A 252 -21.51 -9.86 22.88
CA MET A 252 -22.70 -9.16 22.39
C MET A 252 -22.96 -9.35 20.89
N LEU A 253 -22.03 -9.95 20.14
CA LEU A 253 -22.12 -10.10 18.69
C LEU A 253 -22.31 -11.57 18.30
N SER A 254 -23.25 -11.85 17.41
CA SER A 254 -23.48 -13.18 16.87
C SER A 254 -22.70 -13.41 15.56
N PRO A 255 -22.13 -14.61 15.34
CA PRO A 255 -21.52 -14.97 14.06
C PRO A 255 -22.43 -14.91 12.83
N ALA A 256 -23.75 -14.89 13.03
CA ALA A 256 -24.74 -14.76 11.95
C ALA A 256 -24.92 -13.31 11.46
N GLU A 257 -24.56 -12.31 12.26
CA GLU A 257 -24.67 -10.89 11.89
C GLU A 257 -23.54 -10.44 10.95
N VAL A 258 -22.39 -11.10 11.02
CA VAL A 258 -21.20 -10.79 10.22
C VAL A 258 -21.37 -11.28 8.78
N ARG A 259 -21.33 -10.32 7.84
CA ARG A 259 -21.43 -10.57 6.40
C ARG A 259 -20.17 -10.11 5.70
N VAL A 260 -19.55 -11.00 4.93
CA VAL A 260 -18.42 -10.67 4.04
C VAL A 260 -18.88 -10.93 2.62
N ILE A 261 -18.85 -9.91 1.76
CA ILE A 261 -19.39 -9.96 0.40
C ILE A 261 -18.28 -9.60 -0.57
N ALA A 262 -17.90 -10.50 -1.48
CA ALA A 262 -16.97 -10.18 -2.56
C ALA A 262 -17.75 -9.93 -3.87
N VAL A 263 -17.44 -8.83 -4.53
CA VAL A 263 -18.13 -8.36 -5.75
C VAL A 263 -17.13 -8.29 -6.90
N ASP A 264 -17.45 -8.88 -8.05
CA ASP A 264 -16.62 -8.78 -9.25
C ASP A 264 -17.46 -8.80 -10.53
N ILE A 265 -17.01 -8.05 -11.54
CA ILE A 265 -17.62 -8.05 -12.87
C ILE A 265 -17.36 -9.35 -13.62
N LEU A 266 -16.27 -10.06 -13.28
CA LEU A 266 -16.00 -11.38 -13.82
C LEU A 266 -17.00 -12.39 -13.26
N SER A 267 -17.48 -13.29 -14.10
CA SER A 267 -18.37 -14.39 -13.71
C SER A 267 -17.64 -15.49 -12.92
N ARG A 268 -16.31 -15.40 -12.78
CA ARG A 268 -15.47 -16.45 -12.22
C ARG A 268 -14.30 -15.87 -11.43
N ILE A 269 -14.03 -16.48 -10.27
CA ILE A 269 -12.85 -16.20 -9.45
C ILE A 269 -11.63 -17.02 -9.93
N LEU A 270 -10.42 -16.52 -9.66
CA LEU A 270 -9.16 -17.22 -9.92
C LEU A 270 -9.08 -17.82 -11.36
N PRO A 271 -9.22 -16.99 -12.42
CA PRO A 271 -9.48 -17.45 -13.80
C PRO A 271 -8.37 -18.31 -14.43
N THR A 272 -7.18 -18.25 -13.89
CA THR A 272 -5.97 -18.99 -14.28
C THR A 272 -5.89 -20.40 -13.68
N PHE A 273 -6.67 -20.69 -12.64
CA PHE A 273 -6.87 -22.07 -12.18
C PHE A 273 -7.81 -22.79 -13.13
N ASN A 274 -7.85 -24.11 -13.08
CA ASN A 274 -8.90 -24.88 -13.76
C ASN A 274 -10.28 -24.70 -13.10
N ASP A 275 -11.34 -25.04 -13.82
CA ASP A 275 -12.73 -24.84 -13.38
C ASP A 275 -13.04 -25.60 -12.09
N ARG A 276 -12.51 -26.83 -11.95
CA ARG A 276 -12.76 -27.68 -10.78
C ARG A 276 -12.21 -27.07 -9.49
N LEU A 277 -10.99 -26.54 -9.52
CA LEU A 277 -10.35 -25.88 -8.37
C LEU A 277 -11.02 -24.55 -8.06
N ALA A 278 -11.35 -23.74 -9.07
CA ALA A 278 -12.06 -22.49 -8.85
C ALA A 278 -13.44 -22.74 -8.20
N GLN A 279 -14.19 -23.74 -8.67
CA GLN A 279 -15.48 -24.11 -8.08
C GLN A 279 -15.32 -24.58 -6.62
N ARG A 280 -14.30 -25.38 -6.31
CA ARG A 280 -14.02 -25.78 -4.91
C ARG A 280 -13.74 -24.59 -3.99
N VAL A 281 -13.12 -23.52 -4.52
CA VAL A 281 -12.91 -22.28 -3.77
C VAL A 281 -14.23 -21.57 -3.54
N VAL A 282 -15.09 -21.44 -4.55
CA VAL A 282 -16.46 -20.90 -4.43
C VAL A 282 -17.24 -21.65 -3.34
N ASP A 283 -17.31 -22.98 -3.43
CA ASP A 283 -18.05 -23.82 -2.47
C ASP A 283 -17.51 -23.69 -1.04
N ARG A 284 -16.19 -23.47 -0.89
CA ARG A 284 -15.59 -23.22 0.42
C ARG A 284 -15.95 -21.85 0.95
N MET A 285 -15.80 -20.81 0.14
CA MET A 285 -16.08 -19.42 0.55
C MET A 285 -17.53 -19.30 1.02
N GLN A 286 -18.47 -19.85 0.26
CA GLN A 286 -19.89 -19.90 0.63
C GLN A 286 -20.13 -20.68 1.92
N ARG A 287 -19.53 -21.88 2.09
CA ARG A 287 -19.61 -22.64 3.35
C ARG A 287 -19.01 -21.93 4.57
N ARG A 288 -18.09 -20.98 4.36
CA ARG A 288 -17.52 -20.14 5.42
C ARG A 288 -18.30 -18.82 5.61
N GLY A 289 -19.46 -18.68 4.95
CA GLY A 289 -20.33 -17.52 5.07
C GLY A 289 -19.84 -16.29 4.31
N ILE A 290 -19.05 -16.47 3.25
CA ILE A 290 -18.67 -15.40 2.32
C ILE A 290 -19.63 -15.42 1.14
N GLU A 291 -20.31 -14.30 0.91
CA GLU A 291 -21.20 -14.10 -0.22
C GLU A 291 -20.38 -13.70 -1.46
N LEU A 292 -20.67 -14.30 -2.61
CA LEU A 292 -20.02 -13.96 -3.88
C LEU A 292 -21.06 -13.38 -4.85
N ARG A 293 -20.81 -12.16 -5.32
CA ARG A 293 -21.62 -11.44 -6.32
C ARG A 293 -20.77 -11.28 -7.59
N LEU A 294 -20.76 -12.33 -8.41
CA LEU A 294 -19.99 -12.40 -9.66
C LEU A 294 -20.83 -11.95 -10.85
N GLY A 295 -20.18 -11.47 -11.90
CA GLY A 295 -20.87 -10.92 -13.09
C GLY A 295 -21.47 -9.53 -12.87
N ILE A 296 -21.25 -8.92 -11.70
CA ILE A 296 -21.82 -7.62 -11.32
C ILE A 296 -20.68 -6.75 -10.81
N GLY A 297 -20.37 -5.67 -11.55
CA GLY A 297 -19.36 -4.70 -11.16
C GLY A 297 -19.85 -3.68 -10.13
N LEU A 298 -18.92 -2.95 -9.51
CA LEU A 298 -19.22 -1.77 -8.71
C LEU A 298 -19.52 -0.57 -9.61
N LYS A 299 -20.50 0.24 -9.23
CA LYS A 299 -20.85 1.49 -9.91
C LYS A 299 -20.30 2.71 -9.16
N GLU A 300 -20.59 2.81 -7.87
CA GLU A 300 -20.17 3.92 -7.00
C GLU A 300 -20.21 3.50 -5.53
N ALA A 301 -19.61 4.31 -4.65
CA ALA A 301 -19.72 4.15 -3.22
C ALA A 301 -19.93 5.47 -2.47
N THR A 302 -20.41 5.34 -1.24
CA THR A 302 -20.54 6.41 -0.25
C THR A 302 -19.97 5.92 1.09
N GLY A 303 -19.92 6.77 2.11
CA GLY A 303 -19.48 6.37 3.45
C GLY A 303 -20.39 5.37 4.18
N SER A 304 -21.52 4.97 3.56
CA SER A 304 -22.51 4.05 4.16
C SER A 304 -23.02 2.96 3.23
N ALA A 305 -22.63 2.95 1.95
CA ALA A 305 -23.11 1.97 0.99
C ALA A 305 -22.26 1.86 -0.28
N VAL A 306 -22.40 0.72 -0.95
CA VAL A 306 -21.90 0.47 -2.31
C VAL A 306 -23.10 0.25 -3.24
N THR A 307 -23.11 0.94 -4.38
CA THR A 307 -24.08 0.71 -5.46
C THR A 307 -23.42 -0.15 -6.54
N LEU A 308 -24.11 -1.19 -6.98
CA LEU A 308 -23.66 -2.13 -7.99
C LEU A 308 -24.17 -1.73 -9.40
N SER A 309 -23.55 -2.33 -10.41
CA SER A 309 -23.86 -2.08 -11.83
C SER A 309 -25.28 -2.51 -12.25
N ASP A 310 -25.90 -3.45 -11.52
CA ASP A 310 -27.29 -3.86 -11.70
C ASP A 310 -28.31 -2.96 -10.97
N GLY A 311 -27.83 -1.89 -10.31
CA GLY A 311 -28.64 -0.96 -9.52
C GLY A 311 -28.90 -1.41 -8.09
N SER A 312 -28.50 -2.62 -7.70
CA SER A 312 -28.62 -3.07 -6.31
C SER A 312 -27.67 -2.29 -5.39
N ARG A 313 -28.07 -2.12 -4.12
CA ARG A 313 -27.32 -1.37 -3.11
C ARG A 313 -27.02 -2.25 -1.90
N ILE A 314 -25.78 -2.21 -1.43
CA ILE A 314 -25.32 -2.91 -0.24
C ILE A 314 -24.92 -1.86 0.81
N GLU A 315 -25.63 -1.82 1.93
CA GLU A 315 -25.27 -0.93 3.04
C GLU A 315 -24.07 -1.48 3.82
N THR A 316 -23.06 -0.64 4.06
CA THR A 316 -21.80 -1.05 4.68
C THR A 316 -21.00 0.16 5.17
N ARG A 317 -20.23 -0.01 6.24
CA ARG A 317 -19.17 0.94 6.67
C ARG A 317 -17.77 0.54 6.21
N SER A 318 -17.66 -0.55 5.45
CA SER A 318 -16.41 -1.24 5.16
C SER A 318 -16.33 -1.64 3.70
N ILE A 319 -15.62 -0.85 2.91
CA ILE A 319 -15.38 -1.12 1.49
C ILE A 319 -13.88 -1.40 1.34
N ILE A 320 -13.52 -2.57 0.83
CA ILE A 320 -12.14 -3.03 0.72
C ILE A 320 -11.81 -3.13 -0.77
N ALA A 321 -10.98 -2.21 -1.27
CA ALA A 321 -10.66 -2.10 -2.68
C ALA A 321 -9.48 -2.99 -3.07
N THR A 322 -9.78 -4.04 -3.84
CA THR A 322 -8.78 -4.91 -4.49
C THR A 322 -8.77 -4.77 -6.02
N VAL A 323 -9.65 -3.92 -6.56
CA VAL A 323 -9.70 -3.50 -7.96
C VAL A 323 -8.86 -2.24 -8.20
N GLY A 324 -8.82 -1.79 -9.46
CA GLY A 324 -8.23 -0.51 -9.82
C GLY A 324 -6.73 -0.59 -10.05
N ILE A 325 -6.22 -1.65 -10.68
CA ILE A 325 -4.83 -1.65 -11.15
C ILE A 325 -4.69 -0.54 -12.21
N GLY A 326 -3.80 0.40 -11.93
CA GLY A 326 -3.61 1.63 -12.70
C GLY A 326 -2.18 1.84 -13.19
N THR A 327 -2.06 2.71 -14.18
CA THR A 327 -0.80 3.17 -14.77
C THR A 327 -0.02 4.04 -13.81
N ASN A 328 1.27 3.75 -13.62
CA ASN A 328 2.15 4.63 -12.87
C ASN A 328 2.22 6.03 -13.53
N PRO A 329 1.96 7.13 -12.81
CA PRO A 329 1.89 8.48 -13.38
C PRO A 329 3.13 8.90 -14.17
N LEU A 330 4.33 8.45 -13.78
CA LEU A 330 5.57 8.76 -14.49
C LEU A 330 5.55 8.31 -15.95
N LEU A 331 4.77 7.27 -16.27
CA LEU A 331 4.67 6.75 -17.64
C LEU A 331 3.90 7.69 -18.57
N ARG A 332 2.98 8.51 -18.03
CA ARG A 332 2.14 9.42 -18.83
C ARG A 332 2.95 10.57 -19.45
N HIS A 333 4.14 10.84 -18.90
CA HIS A 333 5.05 11.87 -19.37
C HIS A 333 6.12 11.34 -20.34
N LEU A 334 6.13 10.04 -20.61
CA LEU A 334 7.05 9.46 -21.58
C LEU A 334 6.58 9.77 -23.01
N PRO A 335 7.51 9.97 -23.96
CA PRO A 335 7.18 10.21 -25.37
C PRO A 335 6.79 8.89 -26.08
N ILE A 336 5.90 8.10 -25.50
CA ILE A 336 5.46 6.79 -25.97
C ILE A 336 3.95 6.66 -25.77
N GLU A 337 3.26 6.15 -26.79
CA GLU A 337 1.85 5.77 -26.67
C GLU A 337 1.70 4.48 -25.85
N LEU A 338 0.96 4.55 -24.74
CA LEU A 338 0.82 3.43 -23.81
C LEU A 338 -0.27 2.44 -24.28
N THR A 339 0.07 1.16 -24.34
CA THR A 339 -0.89 0.08 -24.65
C THR A 339 -1.62 -0.36 -23.38
N ARG A 340 -2.91 -0.02 -23.28
CA ARG A 340 -3.74 -0.28 -22.08
C ARG A 340 -3.07 0.23 -20.80
N GLY A 341 -2.41 1.38 -20.88
CA GLY A 341 -1.74 2.01 -19.74
C GLY A 341 -0.39 1.41 -19.36
N ARG A 342 0.25 0.62 -20.24
CA ARG A 342 1.57 0.02 -20.07
C ARG A 342 2.48 0.38 -21.24
N ILE A 343 3.79 0.37 -21.01
CA ILE A 343 4.80 0.60 -22.05
C ILE A 343 4.78 -0.58 -23.04
N PRO A 344 4.54 -0.37 -24.34
CA PRO A 344 4.71 -1.40 -25.34
C PRO A 344 6.18 -1.84 -25.41
N CYS A 345 6.41 -3.14 -25.27
CA CYS A 345 7.75 -3.74 -25.38
C CYS A 345 7.77 -4.82 -26.46
N ASP A 346 8.93 -5.06 -27.04
CA ASP A 346 9.17 -6.21 -27.91
C ASP A 346 9.28 -7.52 -27.09
N PRO A 347 9.32 -8.70 -27.72
CA PRO A 347 9.50 -9.98 -27.01
C PRO A 347 10.80 -10.09 -26.20
N PHE A 348 11.77 -9.18 -26.39
CA PHE A 348 13.06 -9.14 -25.71
C PHE A 348 13.07 -8.18 -24.51
N CYS A 349 11.88 -7.66 -24.12
CA CYS A 349 11.65 -6.65 -23.10
C CYS A 349 12.18 -5.24 -23.46
N ARG A 350 12.52 -4.97 -24.71
CA ARG A 350 13.04 -3.67 -25.15
C ARG A 350 11.90 -2.73 -25.49
N ILE A 351 12.15 -1.43 -25.32
CA ILE A 351 11.25 -0.37 -25.76
C ILE A 351 11.66 0.05 -27.17
N GLU A 352 10.78 -0.12 -28.15
CA GLU A 352 11.06 0.28 -29.53
C GLU A 352 11.36 1.79 -29.64
N GLY A 353 12.29 2.16 -30.51
CA GLY A 353 12.74 3.55 -30.69
C GLY A 353 13.80 4.02 -29.67
N PHE A 354 14.08 3.27 -28.60
CA PHE A 354 15.04 3.67 -27.55
C PHE A 354 16.09 2.60 -27.28
N ALA A 355 17.26 2.73 -27.91
CA ALA A 355 18.36 1.79 -27.75
C ALA A 355 18.84 1.72 -26.28
N GLY A 356 19.02 0.50 -25.77
CA GLY A 356 19.47 0.26 -24.39
C GLY A 356 18.38 0.47 -23.33
N VAL A 357 17.11 0.64 -23.71
CA VAL A 357 16.00 0.83 -22.76
C VAL A 357 15.09 -0.40 -22.74
N TYR A 358 14.75 -0.84 -21.53
CA TYR A 358 13.95 -2.04 -21.27
C TYR A 358 12.78 -1.71 -20.35
N GLY A 359 11.62 -2.33 -20.60
CA GLY A 359 10.45 -2.29 -19.73
C GLY A 359 10.12 -3.67 -19.18
N VAL A 360 9.91 -3.77 -17.86
CA VAL A 360 9.61 -5.04 -17.17
C VAL A 360 8.60 -4.86 -16.04
N GLY A 361 7.90 -5.93 -15.65
CA GLY A 361 6.88 -5.93 -14.62
C GLY A 361 5.56 -5.30 -15.09
N ASP A 362 4.67 -4.98 -14.14
CA ASP A 362 3.30 -4.53 -14.46
C ASP A 362 3.22 -3.27 -15.33
N ASN A 363 4.27 -2.44 -15.37
CA ASN A 363 4.32 -1.26 -16.24
C ASN A 363 4.60 -1.59 -17.71
N ALA A 364 4.98 -2.82 -18.04
CA ALA A 364 5.37 -3.24 -19.37
C ALA A 364 4.33 -4.16 -20.01
N ALA A 365 4.17 -4.03 -21.31
CA ALA A 365 3.34 -4.88 -22.15
C ALA A 365 4.24 -5.73 -23.05
N VAL A 366 5.00 -6.66 -22.43
CA VAL A 366 5.82 -7.64 -23.16
C VAL A 366 4.88 -8.73 -23.70
N PRO A 367 4.88 -9.01 -25.02
CA PRO A 367 4.01 -10.01 -25.61
C PRO A 367 4.43 -11.43 -25.24
N ASP A 368 3.46 -12.28 -24.90
CA ASP A 368 3.66 -13.73 -24.80
C ASP A 368 3.89 -14.28 -26.22
N PRO A 369 5.04 -14.92 -26.51
CA PRO A 369 5.32 -15.48 -27.83
C PRO A 369 4.29 -16.51 -28.30
N THR A 370 3.51 -17.09 -27.40
CA THR A 370 2.50 -18.12 -27.71
C THR A 370 1.17 -17.52 -28.11
N SER A 371 0.72 -16.45 -27.42
CA SER A 371 -0.61 -15.86 -27.62
C SER A 371 -0.59 -14.53 -28.37
N GLY A 372 0.58 -13.90 -28.48
CA GLY A 372 0.74 -12.53 -29.00
C GLY A 372 0.18 -11.44 -28.08
N GLN A 373 -0.54 -11.80 -27.01
CA GLN A 373 -1.06 -10.85 -26.04
C GLN A 373 -0.01 -10.52 -24.98
N PRO A 374 0.01 -9.30 -24.42
CA PRO A 374 0.91 -8.97 -23.33
C PRO A 374 0.71 -9.88 -22.11
N PHE A 375 1.79 -10.25 -21.43
CA PHE A 375 1.70 -10.99 -20.17
C PHE A 375 0.84 -10.26 -19.13
N GLY A 376 0.22 -11.03 -18.22
CA GLY A 376 -0.54 -10.50 -17.10
C GLY A 376 0.36 -9.98 -15.96
N ALA A 377 -0.21 -9.12 -15.11
CA ALA A 377 0.46 -8.58 -13.92
C ALA A 377 0.60 -9.66 -12.83
N MET A 378 1.69 -10.44 -12.90
CA MET A 378 1.96 -11.56 -11.99
C MET A 378 3.42 -11.55 -11.54
N VAL A 379 3.67 -11.98 -10.30
CA VAL A 379 5.03 -12.03 -9.73
C VAL A 379 5.95 -12.94 -10.55
N MET A 380 5.46 -14.08 -11.03
CA MET A 380 6.26 -15.01 -11.85
C MET A 380 6.63 -14.43 -13.21
N VAL A 381 5.73 -13.63 -13.80
CA VAL A 381 6.00 -12.87 -15.03
C VAL A 381 7.07 -11.82 -14.75
N ALA A 382 6.89 -11.00 -13.70
CA ALA A 382 7.87 -10.00 -13.29
C ALA A 382 9.27 -10.59 -13.04
N PHE A 383 9.35 -11.78 -12.43
CA PHE A 383 10.61 -12.51 -12.26
C PHE A 383 11.23 -12.93 -13.59
N GLY A 384 10.42 -13.43 -14.51
CA GLY A 384 10.87 -13.83 -15.85
C GLY A 384 11.35 -12.65 -16.69
N GLU A 385 10.57 -11.56 -16.73
CA GLU A 385 10.88 -10.34 -17.47
C GLU A 385 12.14 -9.66 -16.93
N GLY A 386 12.26 -9.49 -15.60
CA GLY A 386 13.45 -8.92 -14.98
C GLY A 386 14.70 -9.75 -15.26
N ARG A 387 14.60 -11.09 -15.17
CA ARG A 387 15.70 -12.00 -15.52
C ARG A 387 16.08 -11.87 -17.00
N GLN A 388 15.10 -11.83 -17.90
CA GLN A 388 15.38 -11.77 -19.33
C GLN A 388 16.01 -10.43 -19.73
N ALA A 389 15.51 -9.31 -19.20
CA ALA A 389 16.09 -7.99 -19.45
C ALA A 389 17.57 -7.95 -19.05
N ALA A 390 17.92 -8.47 -17.87
CA ALA A 390 19.32 -8.59 -17.43
C ALA A 390 20.19 -9.41 -18.38
N ARG A 391 19.68 -10.56 -18.86
CA ARG A 391 20.41 -11.41 -19.81
C ARG A 391 20.60 -10.72 -21.16
N ASN A 392 19.58 -10.01 -21.64
CA ASN A 392 19.64 -9.29 -22.90
C ASN A 392 20.57 -8.07 -22.81
N ILE A 393 20.63 -7.38 -21.67
CA ILE A 393 21.64 -6.34 -21.40
C ILE A 393 23.05 -6.95 -21.47
N LEU A 394 23.31 -8.06 -20.78
CA LEU A 394 24.62 -8.72 -20.83
C LEU A 394 24.96 -9.25 -22.23
N ALA A 395 23.97 -9.72 -22.99
CA ALA A 395 24.16 -10.16 -24.36
C ALA A 395 24.58 -8.97 -25.25
N ASP A 396 23.89 -7.85 -25.15
CA ASP A 396 24.19 -6.62 -25.89
C ASP A 396 25.61 -6.11 -25.59
N ILE A 397 25.97 -6.03 -24.31
CA ILE A 397 27.31 -5.67 -23.82
C ILE A 397 28.42 -6.52 -24.43
N ARG A 398 28.11 -7.79 -24.74
CA ARG A 398 29.05 -8.79 -25.25
C ARG A 398 28.92 -9.04 -26.76
N GLY A 399 28.05 -8.29 -27.46
CA GLY A 399 27.78 -8.51 -28.88
C GLY A 399 27.10 -9.85 -29.22
N ALA A 400 26.37 -10.43 -28.27
CA ALA A 400 25.63 -11.68 -28.44
C ALA A 400 24.16 -11.43 -28.80
N PRO A 401 23.48 -12.36 -29.50
CA PRO A 401 22.07 -12.20 -29.86
C PRO A 401 21.16 -12.20 -28.62
N ALA A 402 20.14 -11.32 -28.64
CA ALA A 402 19.12 -11.28 -27.61
C ALA A 402 18.19 -12.49 -27.66
N GLN A 403 17.60 -12.85 -26.52
CA GLN A 403 16.66 -13.96 -26.40
C GLN A 403 15.29 -13.47 -25.93
N PRO A 404 14.19 -14.06 -26.44
CA PRO A 404 12.85 -13.65 -26.08
C PRO A 404 12.51 -14.03 -24.63
N CYS A 405 11.67 -13.22 -23.99
CA CYS A 405 11.18 -13.47 -22.65
C CYS A 405 10.25 -14.67 -22.61
N ARG A 406 10.61 -15.64 -21.79
CA ARG A 406 9.80 -16.83 -21.52
C ARG A 406 9.76 -17.08 -20.01
N PRO A 407 8.85 -16.41 -19.28
CA PRO A 407 8.69 -16.63 -17.85
C PRO A 407 8.36 -18.10 -17.54
N THR A 408 9.01 -18.66 -16.51
CA THR A 408 8.76 -20.04 -16.10
C THR A 408 7.40 -20.16 -15.42
N ARG A 409 6.51 -21.00 -15.97
CA ARG A 409 5.21 -21.32 -15.37
C ARG A 409 5.37 -22.49 -14.39
N PHE A 410 5.67 -22.19 -13.13
CA PHE A 410 5.84 -23.23 -12.10
C PHE A 410 4.49 -23.81 -11.64
N GLY A 411 3.42 -23.03 -11.78
CA GLY A 411 2.08 -23.36 -11.31
C GLY A 411 1.42 -22.15 -10.65
N GLU A 412 0.14 -22.29 -10.31
CA GLU A 412 -0.64 -21.26 -9.61
C GLU A 412 -0.90 -21.71 -8.18
N VAL A 413 -0.75 -20.79 -7.22
CA VAL A 413 -1.05 -21.04 -5.81
C VAL A 413 -1.83 -19.87 -5.22
N ALA A 414 -2.68 -20.16 -4.24
CA ALA A 414 -3.32 -19.14 -3.41
C ALA A 414 -3.46 -19.65 -1.97
N LEU A 415 -3.19 -18.78 -1.00
CA LEU A 415 -3.35 -19.07 0.43
C LEU A 415 -4.58 -18.32 0.94
N LEU A 416 -5.65 -19.07 1.24
CA LEU A 416 -6.94 -18.50 1.61
C LEU A 416 -7.12 -18.40 3.13
N SER A 417 -6.44 -19.26 3.88
CA SER A 417 -6.38 -19.15 5.33
C SER A 417 -5.15 -19.85 5.88
N ARG A 418 -4.95 -19.72 7.20
CA ARG A 418 -3.93 -20.45 7.95
C ARG A 418 -3.86 -21.95 7.63
N HIS A 419 -4.95 -22.62 7.31
CA HIS A 419 -4.93 -24.07 7.02
C HIS A 419 -5.44 -24.47 5.64
N TYR A 420 -5.77 -23.51 4.79
CA TYR A 420 -6.36 -23.79 3.49
C TYR A 420 -5.67 -23.02 2.37
N GLY A 421 -5.25 -23.74 1.34
CA GLY A 421 -4.78 -23.15 0.10
C GLY A 421 -5.32 -23.93 -1.09
N VAL A 422 -5.02 -23.43 -2.28
CA VAL A 422 -5.19 -24.13 -3.55
C VAL A 422 -3.89 -24.05 -4.32
N ALA A 423 -3.53 -25.15 -5.00
CA ALA A 423 -2.32 -25.24 -5.77
C ALA A 423 -2.57 -26.04 -7.05
N GLN A 424 -2.11 -25.51 -8.18
CA GLN A 424 -2.12 -26.15 -9.47
C GLN A 424 -0.69 -26.18 -10.02
N VAL A 425 -0.01 -27.31 -9.89
CA VAL A 425 1.43 -27.44 -10.20
C VAL A 425 1.64 -28.61 -11.14
N ARG A 426 2.10 -28.34 -12.38
CA ARG A 426 2.43 -29.37 -13.39
C ARG A 426 1.30 -30.42 -13.61
N GLY A 427 0.04 -29.97 -13.60
CA GLY A 427 -1.13 -30.83 -13.77
C GLY A 427 -1.66 -31.47 -12.49
N LEU A 428 -0.96 -31.34 -11.36
CA LEU A 428 -1.48 -31.74 -10.05
C LEU A 428 -2.39 -30.64 -9.49
N GLU A 429 -3.58 -31.05 -9.04
CA GLU A 429 -4.59 -30.18 -8.46
C GLU A 429 -4.73 -30.50 -6.97
N LEU A 430 -4.33 -29.57 -6.12
CA LEU A 430 -4.40 -29.73 -4.67
C LEU A 430 -5.29 -28.65 -4.06
N HIS A 431 -6.01 -29.02 -3.00
CA HIS A 431 -6.76 -28.08 -2.17
C HIS A 431 -6.62 -28.43 -0.68
N GLY A 432 -6.93 -27.48 0.20
CA GLY A 432 -6.88 -27.70 1.64
C GLY A 432 -5.48 -27.65 2.24
N ARG A 433 -5.24 -28.48 3.26
CA ARG A 433 -3.96 -28.49 4.00
C ARG A 433 -2.76 -28.90 3.13
N PRO A 434 -2.84 -29.93 2.26
CA PRO A 434 -1.73 -30.28 1.37
C PRO A 434 -1.38 -29.13 0.42
N ALA A 435 -2.38 -28.45 -0.14
CA ALA A 435 -2.16 -27.28 -0.99
C ALA A 435 -1.58 -26.09 -0.22
N ALA A 436 -2.01 -25.87 1.02
CA ALA A 436 -1.42 -24.84 1.88
C ALA A 436 0.07 -25.11 2.16
N LEU A 437 0.46 -26.37 2.36
CA LEU A 437 1.86 -26.76 2.52
C LEU A 437 2.66 -26.51 1.24
N VAL A 438 2.14 -26.91 0.07
CA VAL A 438 2.79 -26.67 -1.22
C VAL A 438 2.97 -25.18 -1.49
N SER A 439 1.93 -24.38 -1.23
CA SER A 439 1.98 -22.92 -1.40
C SER A 439 3.04 -22.29 -0.50
N ARG A 440 3.10 -22.68 0.78
CA ARG A 440 4.15 -22.23 1.71
C ARG A 440 5.54 -22.63 1.26
N ALA A 441 5.73 -23.88 0.83
CA ALA A 441 7.00 -24.36 0.31
C ALA A 441 7.45 -23.56 -0.91
N LEU A 442 6.50 -23.20 -1.80
CA LEU A 442 6.77 -22.35 -2.96
C LEU A 442 7.23 -20.95 -2.53
N PHE A 443 6.53 -20.30 -1.59
CA PHE A 443 6.96 -19.00 -1.06
C PHE A 443 8.34 -19.06 -0.40
N LEU A 444 8.61 -20.10 0.40
CA LEU A 444 9.94 -20.33 1.01
C LEU A 444 11.01 -20.49 -0.07
N SER A 445 10.72 -21.19 -1.16
CA SER A 445 11.70 -21.37 -2.25
C SER A 445 12.14 -20.04 -2.87
N PHE A 446 11.25 -19.04 -2.89
CA PHE A 446 11.55 -17.73 -3.46
C PHE A 446 12.21 -16.73 -2.51
N MET A 447 12.15 -17.00 -1.21
CA MET A 447 12.84 -16.17 -0.21
C MET A 447 14.35 -16.14 -0.50
N PRO A 448 14.98 -14.96 -0.41
CA PRO A 448 16.31 -14.72 -0.94
C PRO A 448 17.43 -15.30 -0.08
N SER A 449 17.23 -15.46 1.23
CA SER A 449 18.23 -15.96 2.18
C SER A 449 17.68 -17.13 3.00
N TRP A 450 18.57 -18.07 3.35
CA TRP A 450 18.20 -19.25 4.14
C TRP A 450 17.70 -18.87 5.54
N ARG A 451 18.27 -17.81 6.14
CA ARG A 451 17.85 -17.32 7.46
C ARG A 451 16.40 -16.86 7.45
N ARG A 452 15.99 -16.12 6.40
CA ARG A 452 14.60 -15.68 6.20
C ARG A 452 13.66 -16.87 5.96
N ARG A 453 14.11 -17.86 5.17
CA ARG A 453 13.36 -19.11 4.98
C ARG A 453 13.07 -19.81 6.30
N LEU A 454 14.11 -20.00 7.12
CA LEU A 454 13.96 -20.65 8.42
C LEU A 454 13.07 -19.84 9.36
N ALA A 455 13.29 -18.53 9.47
CA ALA A 455 12.48 -17.65 10.31
C ALA A 455 10.99 -17.70 9.93
N LEU A 456 10.68 -17.59 8.63
CA LEU A 456 9.31 -17.66 8.13
C LEU A 456 8.68 -19.05 8.37
N ALA A 457 9.44 -20.12 8.16
CA ALA A 457 8.98 -21.48 8.42
C ALA A 457 8.66 -21.71 9.90
N LEU A 458 9.55 -21.32 10.81
CA LEU A 458 9.35 -21.41 12.26
C LEU A 458 8.15 -20.57 12.72
N HIS A 459 7.97 -19.38 12.14
CA HIS A 459 6.82 -18.53 12.45
C HIS A 459 5.50 -19.16 12.02
N TRP A 460 5.42 -19.74 10.81
CA TRP A 460 4.23 -20.49 10.38
C TRP A 460 3.97 -21.74 11.23
N MET A 461 5.03 -22.41 11.72
CA MET A 461 4.88 -23.53 12.66
C MET A 461 4.31 -23.04 14.01
N GLY A 462 4.80 -21.92 14.54
CA GLY A 462 4.31 -21.34 15.79
C GLY A 462 2.84 -20.92 15.71
N THR A 463 2.45 -20.22 14.65
CA THR A 463 1.05 -19.78 14.43
C THR A 463 0.08 -20.92 14.14
N ALA A 464 0.58 -22.10 13.74
CA ALA A 464 -0.25 -23.30 13.63
C ALA A 464 -0.64 -23.87 15.01
N ILE A 465 0.10 -23.54 16.08
CA ILE A 465 -0.08 -24.07 17.43
C ILE A 465 -0.69 -23.01 18.36
N LEU A 466 -0.23 -21.76 18.26
CA LEU A 466 -0.62 -20.66 19.13
C LEU A 466 -1.90 -19.95 18.64
N PRO A 467 -2.71 -19.38 19.55
CA PRO A 467 -3.88 -18.58 19.18
C PRO A 467 -3.49 -17.27 18.49
N ASP A 468 -4.40 -16.78 17.65
CA ASP A 468 -4.21 -15.52 16.91
C ASP A 468 -4.22 -14.33 17.89
N ASN A 469 -3.36 -13.33 17.64
CA ASN A 469 -3.26 -12.15 18.49
C ASN A 469 -4.26 -11.07 18.03
N LEU A 470 -5.14 -10.62 18.94
CA LEU A 470 -6.15 -9.58 18.68
C LEU A 470 -5.64 -8.16 18.97
N THR A 471 -4.40 -8.01 19.44
CA THR A 471 -3.86 -6.69 19.81
C THR A 471 -3.91 -5.73 18.62
N PRO A 472 -4.63 -4.60 18.70
CA PRO A 472 -4.57 -3.56 17.69
C PRO A 472 -3.14 -3.03 17.57
N LEU A 473 -2.72 -2.63 16.38
CA LEU A 473 -1.44 -1.95 16.20
C LEU A 473 -1.73 -0.45 16.15
N PRO A 474 -1.59 0.32 17.26
CA PRO A 474 -1.82 1.76 17.27
C PRO A 474 -0.70 2.45 16.48
N LEU A 475 -0.79 2.39 15.16
CA LEU A 475 -0.04 3.25 14.26
C LEU A 475 -0.90 4.49 14.05
N GLY A 476 -0.57 5.58 14.73
CA GLY A 476 -1.16 6.87 14.41
C GLY A 476 -0.93 7.16 12.91
N ARG A 477 -2.00 7.46 12.17
CA ARG A 477 -1.87 7.94 10.79
C ARG A 477 -1.50 9.41 10.87
N SER A 478 -0.34 9.79 10.33
CA SER A 478 0.06 11.19 10.12
C SER A 478 -0.63 11.84 8.91
N ASN A 479 -1.79 11.33 8.48
CA ASN A 479 -2.54 11.93 7.37
C ASN A 479 -3.30 13.14 7.88
N LEU A 480 -2.65 14.30 7.85
CA LEU A 480 -3.17 15.57 8.36
C LEU A 480 -4.45 16.01 7.65
N VAL A 481 -4.65 15.63 6.37
CA VAL A 481 -5.78 16.08 5.54
C VAL A 481 -6.32 14.95 4.65
N VAL A 482 -7.63 14.69 4.67
CA VAL A 482 -8.31 13.64 3.90
C VAL A 482 -9.48 14.22 3.08
N PRO A 483 -9.49 14.10 1.74
CA PRO A 483 -10.64 14.53 0.93
C PRO A 483 -11.84 13.60 1.12
N MET A 484 -13.05 14.17 1.16
CA MET A 484 -14.32 13.46 1.32
C MET A 484 -15.38 14.04 0.38
N ARG A 485 -16.36 13.24 -0.04
CA ARG A 485 -17.49 13.67 -0.88
C ARG A 485 -18.82 13.24 -0.26
N PHE A 486 -19.85 14.03 -0.49
CA PHE A 486 -21.20 13.84 0.03
C PHE A 486 -22.24 14.03 -1.09
N GLY A 487 -23.29 13.21 -1.03
CA GLY A 487 -24.48 13.32 -1.88
C GLY A 487 -25.33 14.54 -1.55
N ALA A 488 -26.12 15.03 -2.52
CA ALA A 488 -27.16 16.01 -2.22
C ALA A 488 -28.16 15.44 -1.20
N GLY A 489 -28.45 16.20 -0.14
CA GLY A 489 -29.27 15.79 0.99
C GLY A 489 -28.54 15.01 2.09
N GLU A 490 -27.27 14.63 1.90
CA GLU A 490 -26.51 13.85 2.89
C GLU A 490 -26.07 14.71 4.08
N VAL A 491 -26.25 14.21 5.29
CA VAL A 491 -25.83 14.90 6.53
C VAL A 491 -24.36 14.59 6.81
N ILE A 492 -23.55 15.65 6.88
CA ILE A 492 -22.09 15.56 7.07
C ILE A 492 -21.73 15.47 8.55
N VAL A 493 -22.37 16.28 9.39
CA VAL A 493 -22.29 16.23 10.86
C VAL A 493 -23.67 16.53 11.46
N ARG A 494 -24.01 15.94 12.60
CA ARG A 494 -25.25 16.26 13.33
C ARG A 494 -24.95 17.04 14.60
N GLU A 495 -25.87 17.93 14.94
CA GLU A 495 -25.86 18.61 16.24
C GLU A 495 -25.84 17.59 17.39
N GLY A 496 -25.10 17.91 18.45
CA GLY A 496 -24.91 17.05 19.63
C GLY A 496 -23.87 15.93 19.45
N GLU A 497 -23.47 15.58 18.22
CA GLU A 497 -22.41 14.58 17.99
C GLU A 497 -21.06 15.04 18.53
N ILE A 498 -20.19 14.10 18.90
CA ILE A 498 -18.82 14.43 19.27
C ILE A 498 -18.03 14.75 17.98
N GLY A 499 -17.50 15.97 17.89
CA GLY A 499 -16.67 16.44 16.79
C GLY A 499 -15.23 15.95 16.90
N GLY A 500 -14.82 15.12 15.94
CA GLY A 500 -13.42 14.66 15.82
C GLY A 500 -12.67 15.20 14.60
N ARG A 501 -13.32 16.05 13.79
CA ARG A 501 -12.78 16.56 12.52
C ARG A 501 -13.21 18.00 12.21
N PHE A 502 -12.32 18.72 11.52
CA PHE A 502 -12.54 20.01 10.88
C PHE A 502 -12.69 19.80 9.38
N TYR A 503 -13.54 20.57 8.70
CA TYR A 503 -13.83 20.40 7.27
C TYR A 503 -13.67 21.71 6.50
N VAL A 504 -13.08 21.66 5.31
CA VAL A 504 -12.99 22.76 4.34
C VAL A 504 -13.69 22.37 3.04
N ILE A 505 -14.67 23.13 2.59
CA ILE A 505 -15.43 22.83 1.37
C ILE A 505 -14.59 23.18 0.15
N THR A 506 -14.39 22.22 -0.75
CA THR A 506 -13.64 22.42 -2.01
C THR A 506 -14.57 22.55 -3.22
N ALA A 507 -15.75 21.94 -3.17
CA ALA A 507 -16.79 22.05 -4.21
C ALA A 507 -18.18 21.77 -3.62
N GLY A 508 -19.24 22.36 -4.19
CA GLY A 508 -20.63 22.18 -3.75
C GLY A 508 -21.05 23.08 -2.58
N GLU A 509 -22.28 22.91 -2.13
CA GLU A 509 -22.91 23.73 -1.08
C GLU A 509 -23.45 22.86 0.06
N VAL A 510 -23.40 23.40 1.27
CA VAL A 510 -23.99 22.80 2.48
C VAL A 510 -24.86 23.81 3.21
N GLU A 511 -25.88 23.30 3.89
CA GLU A 511 -26.75 24.03 4.80
C GLU A 511 -26.38 23.67 6.24
N VAL A 512 -26.26 24.68 7.09
CA VAL A 512 -26.07 24.55 8.53
C VAL A 512 -27.40 24.86 9.20
N THR A 513 -27.94 23.90 9.94
CA THR A 513 -29.19 24.01 10.69
C THR A 513 -28.95 23.74 12.18
N GLN A 514 -29.61 24.48 13.06
CA GLN A 514 -29.61 24.21 14.50
C GLN A 514 -31.03 23.93 14.96
N ASP A 515 -31.16 23.02 15.91
CA ASP A 515 -32.42 22.71 16.55
C ASP A 515 -32.78 23.81 17.57
N VAL A 516 -33.88 24.51 17.33
CA VAL A 516 -34.47 25.47 18.27
C VAL A 516 -35.88 24.99 18.55
N ASP A 517 -36.14 24.57 19.79
CA ASP A 517 -37.43 24.06 20.28
C ASP A 517 -37.97 22.84 19.50
N GLY A 518 -37.09 21.94 19.04
CA GLY A 518 -37.45 20.73 18.29
C GLY A 518 -37.64 20.97 16.79
N VAL A 519 -37.37 22.18 16.29
CA VAL A 519 -37.51 22.56 14.89
C VAL A 519 -36.15 22.94 14.32
N PRO A 520 -35.65 22.25 13.27
CA PRO A 520 -34.38 22.58 12.64
C PRO A 520 -34.50 23.89 11.87
N GLN A 521 -33.85 24.95 12.36
CA GLN A 521 -33.82 26.25 11.72
C GLN A 521 -32.50 26.44 10.93
N PRO A 522 -32.56 26.87 9.65
CA PRO A 522 -31.36 27.12 8.85
C PRO A 522 -30.64 28.38 9.36
N ILE A 523 -29.40 28.20 9.79
CA ILE A 523 -28.54 29.30 10.23
C ILE A 523 -27.79 29.89 9.04
N ARG A 524 -27.21 29.04 8.20
CA ARG A 524 -26.28 29.49 7.14
C ARG A 524 -26.16 28.50 5.99
N ARG A 525 -25.77 29.01 4.82
CA ARG A 525 -25.28 28.20 3.70
C ARG A 525 -23.79 28.47 3.47
N LEU A 526 -23.04 27.41 3.21
CA LEU A 526 -21.60 27.45 3.01
C LEU A 526 -21.24 26.82 1.66
N GLY A 527 -20.38 27.49 0.90
CA GLY A 527 -19.89 27.04 -0.40
C GLY A 527 -18.37 26.84 -0.43
N PRO A 528 -17.75 26.68 -1.62
CA PRO A 528 -16.32 26.44 -1.75
C PRO A 528 -15.46 27.51 -1.07
N GLY A 529 -14.42 27.08 -0.35
CA GLY A 529 -13.53 27.94 0.46
C GLY A 529 -14.06 28.22 1.88
N ALA A 530 -15.32 27.89 2.18
CA ALA A 530 -15.83 27.91 3.55
C ALA A 530 -15.44 26.64 4.33
N HIS A 531 -15.54 26.71 5.66
CA HIS A 531 -15.21 25.60 6.56
C HIS A 531 -16.30 25.44 7.62
N PHE A 532 -16.30 24.29 8.29
CA PHE A 532 -17.16 24.02 9.44
C PHE A 532 -16.58 22.95 10.37
N GLY A 533 -17.07 22.92 11.60
CA GLY A 533 -16.72 21.91 12.60
C GLY A 533 -15.58 22.31 13.55
N GLU A 534 -15.02 23.50 13.38
CA GLU A 534 -13.99 24.12 14.23
C GLU A 534 -14.44 24.32 15.67
N LEU A 535 -15.70 24.73 15.90
CA LEU A 535 -16.22 25.03 17.23
C LEU A 535 -16.17 23.82 18.16
N ALA A 536 -16.49 22.63 17.64
CA ALA A 536 -16.41 21.40 18.41
C ALA A 536 -14.95 21.06 18.77
N LEU A 537 -13.97 21.41 17.93
CA LEU A 537 -12.56 21.09 18.21
C LEU A 537 -11.91 22.07 19.17
N LEU A 538 -12.39 23.32 19.21
CA LEU A 538 -11.88 24.39 20.07
C LEU A 538 -12.61 24.49 21.42
N GLY A 539 -13.81 23.89 21.54
CA GLY A 539 -14.67 23.95 22.73
C GLY A 539 -14.97 22.59 23.37
N ASP A 540 -16.24 22.38 23.77
CA ASP A 540 -16.70 21.22 24.56
C ASP A 540 -16.86 19.91 23.75
N ARG A 541 -16.14 19.76 22.63
CA ARG A 541 -16.17 18.57 21.75
C ARG A 541 -17.50 18.25 21.08
N HIS A 542 -18.63 18.82 21.49
CA HIS A 542 -19.92 18.58 20.85
C HIS A 542 -20.17 19.50 19.65
N ARG A 543 -20.80 18.96 18.60
CA ARG A 543 -21.25 19.70 17.42
C ARG A 543 -22.40 20.62 17.84
N THR A 544 -22.29 21.89 17.50
CA THR A 544 -23.28 22.92 17.83
C THR A 544 -24.41 23.04 16.81
N ALA A 545 -24.27 22.41 15.64
CA ALA A 545 -25.24 22.46 14.56
C ALA A 545 -25.11 21.23 13.65
N THR A 546 -26.19 20.93 12.94
CA THR A 546 -26.24 19.92 11.88
C THR A 546 -25.81 20.56 10.56
N VAL A 547 -24.96 19.89 9.79
CA VAL A 547 -24.54 20.33 8.45
C VAL A 547 -24.97 19.30 7.41
N ARG A 548 -25.72 19.72 6.40
CA ARG A 548 -26.26 18.86 5.34
C ARG A 548 -25.86 19.38 3.98
N ALA A 549 -25.39 18.51 3.09
CA ALA A 549 -25.07 18.86 1.71
C ALA A 549 -26.36 19.21 0.94
N ILE A 550 -26.39 20.37 0.29
CA ILE A 550 -27.49 20.79 -0.59
C ILE A 550 -27.28 20.21 -1.98
N THR A 551 -26.04 20.30 -2.48
CA THR A 551 -25.60 19.72 -3.74
C THR A 551 -24.66 18.54 -3.49
N HIS A 552 -24.16 17.89 -4.54
CA HIS A 552 -22.96 17.09 -4.39
C HIS A 552 -21.81 17.96 -3.89
N THR A 553 -21.22 17.59 -2.76
CA THR A 553 -20.26 18.43 -2.04
C THR A 553 -18.97 17.67 -1.78
N SER A 554 -17.83 18.30 -2.07
CA SER A 554 -16.49 17.80 -1.74
C SER A 554 -15.87 18.65 -0.64
N VAL A 555 -15.21 18.02 0.33
CA VAL A 555 -14.53 18.68 1.44
C VAL A 555 -13.15 18.07 1.70
N LEU A 556 -12.24 18.83 2.30
CA LEU A 556 -11.03 18.34 2.94
C LEU A 556 -11.28 18.23 4.44
N SER A 557 -11.01 17.08 5.06
CA SER A 557 -11.16 16.87 6.49
C SER A 557 -9.80 16.77 7.20
N ILE A 558 -9.68 17.41 8.36
CA ILE A 558 -8.49 17.41 9.23
C ILE A 558 -8.90 16.79 10.56
N ALA A 559 -8.13 15.83 11.08
CA ALA A 559 -8.43 15.20 12.36
C ALA A 559 -8.13 16.16 13.53
N GLN A 560 -8.81 15.96 14.66
CA GLN A 560 -8.68 16.84 15.84
C GLN A 560 -7.23 17.05 16.30
N GLN A 561 -6.41 15.99 16.34
CA GLN A 561 -5.03 16.05 16.81
C GLN A 561 -4.17 16.93 15.89
N ASP A 562 -4.37 16.80 14.59
CA ASP A 562 -3.65 17.55 13.57
C ASP A 562 -4.10 19.01 13.53
N PHE A 563 -5.40 19.25 13.70
CA PHE A 563 -5.97 20.59 13.84
C PHE A 563 -5.46 21.29 15.10
N ALA A 564 -5.38 20.57 16.22
CA ALA A 564 -4.82 21.10 17.46
C ALA A 564 -3.34 21.48 17.29
N ALA A 565 -2.54 20.63 16.64
CA ALA A 565 -1.15 20.93 16.33
C ALA A 565 -1.01 22.17 15.41
N LEU A 566 -1.88 22.30 14.40
CA LEU A 566 -1.92 23.48 13.53
C LEU A 566 -2.24 24.76 14.31
N VAL A 567 -3.23 24.71 15.19
CA VAL A 567 -3.64 25.86 16.03
C VAL A 567 -2.55 26.22 17.04
N GLU A 568 -1.90 25.23 17.66
CA GLU A 568 -0.80 25.44 18.62
C GLU A 568 0.40 26.16 17.98
N HIS A 569 0.73 25.81 16.73
CA HIS A 569 1.89 26.37 16.03
C HIS A 569 1.57 27.60 15.16
N LEU A 570 0.28 27.91 14.96
CA LEU A 570 -0.20 29.09 14.24
C LEU A 570 -1.36 29.75 15.01
N PRO A 571 -1.08 30.53 16.08
CA PRO A 571 -2.13 31.18 16.88
C PRO A 571 -3.02 32.13 16.07
N GLU A 572 -2.48 32.73 14.99
CA GLU A 572 -3.24 33.55 14.05
C GLU A 572 -4.35 32.76 13.34
N LEU A 573 -4.15 31.46 13.11
CA LEU A 573 -5.15 30.56 12.56
C LEU A 573 -6.34 30.42 13.52
N GLN A 574 -6.08 30.35 14.82
CA GLN A 574 -7.14 30.30 15.83
C GLN A 574 -8.01 31.56 15.77
N GLY A 575 -7.38 32.73 15.67
CA GLY A 575 -8.06 34.00 15.50
C GLY A 575 -8.89 34.06 14.23
N ALA A 576 -8.35 33.61 13.10
CA ALA A 576 -9.07 33.58 11.82
C ALA A 576 -10.25 32.59 11.79
N LEU A 577 -10.18 31.51 12.59
CA LEU A 577 -11.22 30.49 12.70
C LEU A 577 -12.31 30.83 13.73
N THR A 578 -12.00 31.70 14.71
CA THR A 578 -12.97 32.16 15.73
C THR A 578 -13.60 33.51 15.41
N GLN A 579 -13.08 34.25 14.43
CA GLN A 579 -13.70 35.50 14.00
C GLN A 579 -15.06 35.26 13.34
N PRO A 580 -16.13 35.97 13.77
CA PRO A 580 -17.41 35.92 13.09
C PRO A 580 -17.27 36.50 11.67
N ARG A 581 -17.30 35.63 10.66
CA ARG A 581 -17.33 36.05 9.24
C ARG A 581 -18.60 36.85 8.95
N PRO A 582 -18.54 37.91 8.13
CA PRO A 582 -19.66 38.81 7.87
C PRO A 582 -20.95 38.04 7.54
N GLU A 583 -22.03 38.43 8.22
CA GLU A 583 -23.34 37.80 8.13
C GLU A 583 -23.91 37.92 6.72
N THR A 584 -24.01 36.81 6.00
CA THR A 584 -25.02 36.66 4.94
C THR A 584 -26.24 36.00 5.58
N ARG A 585 -26.99 36.77 6.39
CA ARG A 585 -28.33 36.34 6.83
C ARG A 585 -29.20 36.19 5.58
N LEU A 586 -29.79 35.02 5.42
CA LEU A 586 -30.92 34.87 4.50
C LEU A 586 -32.04 35.78 5.02
N LYS A 587 -32.40 36.81 4.26
CA LYS A 587 -33.64 37.55 4.52
C LYS A 587 -34.81 36.57 4.43
N PRO A 588 -35.78 36.59 5.36
CA PRO A 588 -37.00 35.81 5.21
C PRO A 588 -37.71 36.21 3.90
N PRO A 589 -38.36 35.27 3.22
CA PRO A 589 -39.19 35.61 2.07
C PRO A 589 -40.32 36.55 2.52
N GLU A 590 -40.50 37.66 1.81
CA GLU A 590 -41.68 38.52 1.92
C GLU A 590 -42.94 37.84 1.37
#